data_AF-A0A382JFN8-F1
#
_entry.id   AF-A0A382JFN8-F1
#
_cell.length_a   1.000
_cell.length_b   1.000
_cell.length_c   1.000
_cell.angle_alpha   90.00
_cell.angle_beta   90.00
_cell.angle_gamma   90.00
#
_symmetry.space_group_name_H-M   'P 1'
#
loop_
_entity.id
_entity.type
_entity.pdbx_description
1 polymer ?
#
loop_
_entity_poly.entity_id
_entity_poly.type
_entity_poly.pdbx_seq_one_letter_code
_entity_poly.pdbx_strand_id
1 'polypeptide(L)'
;MLEKGGKTIAVIGGTGALGSALASRWLLAGHNIVIGSRSQEKAEHAATQMATELGRSGVNGCPNKEAAALAEIVVLAVPYVAHRETLEEIAESVADKLVIETTVPLQP
;
A
#
# COMPACT_ATOMS: atom_id res chain seq x y z
N MET A 1 5.05 -22.10 18.71
CA MET A 1 4.74 -20.77 18.16
C MET A 1 5.24 -20.76 16.74
N LEU A 2 4.37 -20.63 15.73
CA LEU A 2 4.83 -20.45 14.35
C LEU A 2 5.40 -19.04 14.25
N GLU A 3 6.72 -18.93 14.09
CA GLU A 3 7.37 -17.72 13.58
C GLU A 3 6.79 -17.44 12.18
N LYS A 4 5.73 -16.64 12.10
CA LYS A 4 5.24 -16.17 10.80
C LYS A 4 6.15 -15.02 10.37
N GLY A 5 7.09 -15.32 9.47
CA GLY A 5 7.87 -14.29 8.79
C GLY A 5 6.98 -13.21 8.18
N GLY A 6 7.49 -11.98 8.14
CA GLY A 6 6.76 -10.82 7.63
C GLY A 6 6.30 -11.00 6.18
N LYS A 7 5.03 -10.71 5.91
CA LYS A 7 4.45 -10.58 4.57
C LYS A 7 4.83 -9.28 3.87
N THR A 8 4.80 -9.28 2.53
CA THR A 8 4.84 -8.05 1.72
C THR A 8 3.43 -7.52 1.48
N ILE A 9 3.18 -6.27 1.89
CA ILE A 9 1.88 -5.61 1.82
C ILE A 9 2.01 -4.36 0.95
N ALA A 10 1.23 -4.29 -0.13
CA ALA A 10 1.08 -3.07 -0.92
C ALA A 10 -0.07 -2.23 -0.36
N VAL A 11 0.14 -0.92 -0.26
CA VAL A 11 -0.90 0.04 0.09
C VAL A 11 -1.10 1.00 -1.07
N ILE A 12 -2.13 0.75 -1.86
CA ILE A 12 -2.51 1.51 -3.06
C ILE A 12 -3.24 2.79 -2.62
N GLY A 13 -2.77 3.95 -3.10
CA GLY A 13 -3.15 5.23 -2.49
C GLY A 13 -2.48 5.47 -1.13
N GLY A 14 -1.38 4.77 -0.86
CA GLY A 14 -0.71 4.74 0.45
C GLY A 14 -0.12 6.05 0.93
N THR A 15 -0.07 7.08 0.08
CA THR A 15 0.41 8.43 0.46
C THR A 15 -0.64 9.24 1.23
N GLY A 16 -1.89 8.76 1.32
CA GLY A 16 -2.96 9.40 2.10
C GLY A 16 -2.92 9.02 3.59
N ALA A 17 -3.70 9.71 4.42
CA ALA A 17 -3.67 9.56 5.88
C ALA A 17 -3.98 8.13 6.37
N LEU A 18 -4.99 7.46 5.80
CA LEU A 18 -5.32 6.08 6.15
C LEU A 18 -4.22 5.12 5.72
N GLY A 19 -3.82 5.22 4.45
CA GLY A 19 -2.84 4.32 3.85
C GLY A 19 -1.48 4.39 4.57
N SER A 20 -0.98 5.59 4.85
CA SER A 20 0.28 5.78 5.55
C SER A 20 0.22 5.27 6.99
N ALA A 21 -0.87 5.52 7.71
CA ALA A 21 -1.05 5.03 9.08
C ALA A 21 -1.06 3.49 9.15
N LEU A 22 -1.78 2.83 8.24
CA LEU A 22 -1.79 1.36 8.15
C LEU A 22 -0.40 0.81 7.83
N ALA A 23 0.24 1.36 6.79
CA ALA A 23 1.59 1.00 6.36
C ALA A 23 2.60 1.11 7.52
N SER A 24 2.59 2.22 8.27
CA SER A 24 3.47 2.41 9.42
C SER A 24 3.29 1.33 10.50
N ARG A 25 2.04 0.96 10.80
CA ARG A 25 1.76 -0.07 11.82
C ARG A 25 2.25 -1.45 11.39
N TRP A 26 2.07 -1.80 10.12
CA TRP A 26 2.55 -3.08 9.60
C TRP A 26 4.07 -3.12 9.45
N LEU A 27 4.71 -2.01 9.07
CA LEU A 27 6.17 -1.91 9.06
C LEU A 27 6.73 -2.15 10.47
N LEU A 28 6.15 -1.50 11.48
CA LEU A 28 6.54 -1.70 12.88
C LEU A 28 6.35 -3.16 13.34
N ALA A 29 5.30 -3.82 12.87
CA ALA A 29 5.02 -5.23 13.12
C ALA A 29 5.97 -6.21 12.38
N GLY A 30 6.86 -5.71 11.51
CA GLY A 30 7.85 -6.55 10.81
C GLY A 30 7.43 -7.00 9.41
N HIS A 31 6.41 -6.39 8.82
CA HIS A 31 6.04 -6.60 7.42
C HIS A 31 6.87 -5.72 6.47
N ASN A 32 7.03 -6.17 5.23
CA ASN A 32 7.55 -5.33 4.16
C ASN A 32 6.39 -4.54 3.54
N ILE A 33 6.61 -3.26 3.27
CA ILE A 33 5.59 -2.36 2.78
C ILE A 33 5.99 -1.81 1.40
N VAL A 34 5.03 -1.80 0.47
CA VAL A 34 5.16 -1.10 -0.80
C VAL A 34 4.09 -0.01 -0.87
N ILE A 35 4.49 1.26 -0.82
CA ILE A 35 3.56 2.38 -0.97
C ILE A 35 3.27 2.56 -2.46
N GLY A 36 2.00 2.41 -2.85
CA GLY A 36 1.51 2.67 -4.20
C GLY A 36 0.98 4.09 -4.34
N SER A 37 1.39 4.77 -5.41
CA SER A 37 0.84 6.07 -5.82
C SER A 37 0.69 6.14 -7.34
N ARG A 38 -0.09 7.12 -7.82
CA ARG A 38 -0.10 7.49 -9.24
C ARG A 38 1.18 8.25 -9.66
N SER A 39 1.95 8.73 -8.70
CA SER A 39 3.21 9.45 -8.92
C SER A 39 4.33 8.69 -8.21
N GLN A 40 5.32 8.26 -9.00
CA GLN A 40 6.51 7.57 -8.51
C GLN A 40 7.19 8.37 -7.38
N GLU A 41 7.51 9.63 -7.67
CA GLU A 41 8.16 10.55 -6.73
C GLU A 41 7.40 10.67 -5.41
N LYS A 42 6.06 10.79 -5.45
CA LYS A 42 5.25 10.87 -4.22
C LYS A 42 5.32 9.59 -3.39
N ALA A 43 5.32 8.42 -4.04
CA ALA A 43 5.43 7.15 -3.32
C ALA A 43 6.83 6.99 -2.70
N GLU A 44 7.89 7.25 -3.45
CA GLU A 44 9.27 7.16 -2.98
C GLU A 44 9.53 8.12 -1.81
N HIS A 45 9.03 9.36 -1.92
CA HIS A 45 9.13 10.34 -0.85
C HIS A 45 8.41 9.88 0.42
N ALA A 46 7.16 9.40 0.30
CA ALA A 46 6.39 8.89 1.45
C ALA A 46 7.07 7.69 2.11
N ALA A 47 7.64 6.77 1.32
CA ALA A 47 8.38 5.61 1.83
C ALA A 47 9.65 6.04 2.57
N THR A 48 10.42 6.96 2.01
CA THR A 48 11.64 7.50 2.62
C THR A 48 11.34 8.22 3.93
N GLN A 49 10.29 9.05 3.94
CA GLN A 49 9.82 9.73 5.13
C GLN A 49 9.42 8.73 6.21
N MET A 50 8.60 7.73 5.88
CA MET A 50 8.16 6.69 6.81
C MET A 50 9.34 5.89 7.39
N ALA A 51 10.30 5.49 6.55
CA ALA A 51 11.49 4.77 6.99
C ALA A 51 12.29 5.60 8.01
N THR A 52 12.44 6.89 7.74
CA THR A 52 13.18 7.83 8.58
C THR A 52 12.48 8.08 9.91
N GLU A 53 11.17 8.37 9.88
CA GLU A 53 10.37 8.67 11.08
C GLU A 53 10.28 7.46 12.03
N LEU A 54 10.21 6.25 11.49
CA LEU A 54 10.07 5.03 12.28
C LEU A 54 11.40 4.37 12.63
N GLY A 55 12.51 4.79 12.02
CA GLY A 55 13.81 4.14 12.16
C GLY A 55 13.77 2.67 11.71
N ARG A 56 13.01 2.37 10.64
CA ARG A 56 12.80 1.01 10.12
C ARG A 56 13.05 0.95 8.63
N SER A 57 13.72 -0.11 8.19
CA SER A 57 13.79 -0.51 6.78
C SER A 57 12.64 -1.44 6.42
N GLY A 58 12.52 -1.80 5.13
CA GLY A 58 11.45 -2.67 4.64
C GLY A 58 10.25 -1.90 4.09
N VAL A 59 10.44 -0.64 3.70
CA VAL A 59 9.43 0.15 2.98
C VAL A 59 10.04 0.75 1.72
N ASN A 60 9.32 0.67 0.60
CA ASN A 60 9.66 1.32 -0.67
C ASN A 60 8.40 1.95 -1.30
N GLY A 61 8.60 2.81 -2.31
CA GLY A 61 7.53 3.46 -3.04
C GLY A 61 7.59 3.16 -4.53
N CYS A 62 6.43 2.87 -5.14
CA CYS A 62 6.29 2.48 -6.54
C CYS A 62 4.99 3.05 -7.15
N PRO A 63 4.79 2.96 -8.48
CA PRO A 63 3.50 3.21 -9.08
C PRO A 63 2.50 2.12 -8.63
N ASN A 64 1.20 2.45 -8.56
CA ASN A 64 0.16 1.54 -8.06
C ASN A 64 0.23 0.12 -8.67
N LYS A 65 0.30 0.01 -10.00
CA LYS A 65 0.37 -1.28 -10.70
C LYS A 65 1.57 -2.14 -10.26
N GLU A 66 2.73 -1.52 -10.10
CA GLU A 66 3.97 -2.20 -9.68
C GLU A 66 3.90 -2.59 -8.20
N ALA A 67 3.42 -1.70 -7.34
CA ALA A 67 3.22 -1.99 -5.93
C ALA A 67 2.30 -3.21 -5.75
N ALA A 68 1.17 -3.24 -6.47
CA ALA A 68 0.26 -4.37 -6.47
C ALA A 68 0.92 -5.66 -6.97
N ALA A 69 1.82 -5.60 -7.96
CA ALA A 69 2.53 -6.76 -8.50
C ALA A 69 3.54 -7.37 -7.51
N LEU A 70 4.23 -6.53 -6.72
CA LEU A 70 5.27 -6.96 -5.78
C LEU A 70 4.74 -7.59 -4.48
N ALA A 71 3.49 -7.30 -4.09
CA ALA A 71 2.96 -7.71 -2.80
C ALA A 71 2.21 -9.05 -2.79
N GLU A 72 2.09 -9.65 -1.60
CA GLU A 72 1.22 -10.81 -1.33
C GLU A 72 -0.19 -10.37 -0.91
N ILE A 73 -0.27 -9.24 -0.21
CA ILE A 73 -1.50 -8.61 0.28
C ILE A 73 -1.58 -7.21 -0.31
N VAL A 74 -2.73 -6.83 -0.86
CA VAL A 74 -2.94 -5.51 -1.45
C VAL A 74 -4.07 -4.81 -0.70
N VAL A 75 -3.81 -3.59 -0.24
CA VAL A 75 -4.79 -2.76 0.44
C VAL A 75 -5.10 -1.57 -0.46
N LEU A 76 -6.38 -1.39 -0.76
CA LEU A 76 -6.85 -0.24 -1.53
C LEU A 76 -7.35 0.83 -0.55
N ALA A 77 -6.71 2.00 -0.60
CA ALA A 77 -6.93 3.13 0.29
C ALA A 77 -7.05 4.44 -0.49
N VAL A 78 -7.88 4.43 -1.54
CA VAL A 78 -8.11 5.59 -2.41
C VAL A 78 -9.46 6.24 -2.14
N PRO A 79 -9.64 7.53 -2.47
CA PRO A 79 -10.96 8.15 -2.47
C PRO A 79 -11.92 7.43 -3.45
N TYR A 80 -13.21 7.41 -3.13
CA TYR A 80 -14.23 6.74 -3.95
C TYR A 80 -14.23 7.16 -5.43
N VAL A 81 -13.95 8.44 -5.71
CA VAL A 81 -13.86 8.96 -7.08
C VAL A 81 -12.76 8.32 -7.93
N ALA A 82 -11.70 7.80 -7.30
CA ALA A 82 -10.58 7.13 -7.97
C ALA A 82 -10.65 5.61 -7.88
N HIS A 83 -11.63 5.06 -7.16
CA HIS A 83 -11.71 3.63 -6.83
C HIS A 83 -11.76 2.73 -8.06
N ARG A 84 -12.68 3.03 -9.00
CA ARG A 84 -12.85 2.22 -10.22
C ARG A 84 -11.59 2.21 -11.08
N GLU A 85 -11.09 3.39 -11.43
CA GLU A 85 -9.90 3.54 -12.27
C GLU A 85 -8.69 2.83 -11.65
N THR A 86 -8.52 2.97 -10.33
CA THR A 86 -7.41 2.32 -9.61
C THR A 86 -7.55 0.79 -9.61
N LEU A 87 -8.76 0.26 -9.40
CA LEU A 87 -8.99 -1.19 -9.48
C LEU A 87 -8.73 -1.75 -10.87
N GLU A 88 -9.19 -1.05 -11.91
CA GLU A 88 -8.94 -1.43 -13.31
C GLU A 88 -7.44 -1.42 -13.62
N GLU A 89 -6.69 -0.44 -13.12
CA GLU A 89 -5.23 -0.34 -13.25
C GLU A 89 -4.49 -1.58 -12.69
N ILE A 90 -4.94 -2.08 -11.54
CA ILE A 90 -4.24 -3.15 -10.80
C ILE A 90 -4.86 -4.54 -10.97
N ALA A 91 -5.98 -4.67 -11.70
CA ALA A 91 -6.78 -5.90 -11.76
C ALA A 91 -5.95 -7.15 -12.10
N GLU A 92 -5.10 -7.05 -13.12
CA GLU A 92 -4.20 -8.14 -13.53
C GLU A 92 -3.18 -8.50 -12.43
N SER A 93 -2.67 -7.50 -11.73
CA SER A 93 -1.63 -7.65 -10.70
C SER A 93 -2.16 -8.32 -9.42
N VAL A 94 -3.49 -8.37 -9.22
CA VAL A 94 -4.11 -8.83 -7.96
C VAL A 94 -4.95 -10.10 -8.08
N ALA A 95 -5.05 -10.71 -9.26
CA ALA A 95 -5.99 -11.80 -9.55
C ALA A 95 -5.97 -12.97 -8.55
N ASP A 96 -4.79 -13.34 -8.04
CA ASP A 96 -4.60 -14.46 -7.10
C ASP A 96 -4.14 -13.99 -5.69
N LYS A 97 -4.45 -12.74 -5.32
CA LYS A 97 -3.94 -12.10 -4.09
C LYS A 97 -5.06 -11.75 -3.12
N LEU A 98 -4.71 -11.65 -1.83
CA LEU A 98 -5.63 -11.08 -0.85
C LEU A 98 -5.74 -9.57 -1.11
N VAL A 99 -6.93 -9.13 -1.49
CA VAL A 99 -7.26 -7.71 -1.65
C VAL A 99 -8.15 -7.27 -0.49
N ILE A 100 -7.70 -6.24 0.23
CA ILE A 100 -8.44 -5.59 1.31
C ILE A 100 -8.90 -4.23 0.80
N GLU A 101 -10.21 -4.02 0.78
CA GLU A 101 -10.79 -2.76 0.34
C GLU A 101 -11.35 -1.95 1.52
N THR A 102 -10.99 -0.67 1.58
CA THR A 102 -11.29 0.25 2.68
C THR A 102 -12.17 1.44 2.28
N THR A 103 -12.48 1.62 0.99
CA THR A 103 -13.30 2.75 0.54
C THR A 103 -14.77 2.52 0.85
N VAL A 104 -15.44 3.56 1.34
CA VAL A 104 -16.88 3.59 1.57
C VAL A 104 -17.51 4.61 0.61
N PRO A 105 -18.58 4.25 -0.15
CA PRO A 105 -19.21 5.15 -1.11
C PRO A 105 -20.10 6.18 -0.42
N LEU A 106 -19.49 7.11 0.31
CA LEU A 106 -20.18 8.24 0.92
C LEU A 106 -20.05 9.46 0.00
N GLN A 107 -21.17 10.15 -0.24
CA GLN A 107 -21.12 11.51 -0.78
C GLN A 107 -20.57 12.45 0.31
N PRO A 108 -19.68 13.39 -0.02
CA PRO A 108 -19.28 14.44 0.90
C PRO A 108 -20.46 15.33 1.31
#